data_AF-D7MCH8-F1
#
_entry.id   AF-D7MCH8-F1
#
_cell.length_a   1.000
_cell.length_b   1.000
_cell.length_c   1.000
_cell.angle_alpha   90.00
_cell.angle_beta   90.00
_cell.angle_gamma   90.00
#
_symmetry.space_group_name_H-M   'P 1'
#
loop_
_entity.id
_entity.type
_entity.pdbx_description
1 polymer ?
#
loop_
_entity_poly.entity_id
_entity_poly.type
_entity_poly.pdbx_seq_one_letter_code
_entity_poly.pdbx_strand_id
1 'polypeptide(L)'
;MDPAINSVFSFQTLLSDVGATPGIHLTLRTLACRIKCNKPTKDYWDGTSVDDFYHGEMPKLFPDDVLASGSKRFYEVQEADLRENDWLQLFTEIAFFSKAELKLMAPPLLEIKKIVIETKEEYTIEAREKLKADSAIFYISYKCTGDASSARGLAGDHEGIIRKTMDGKPEHMCIEVARETEEYIPSDNESLLF
;
A
#
# COMPACT_ATOMS: atom_id res chain seq x y z
N MET A 1 13.88 16.06 12.57
CA MET A 1 13.96 17.45 13.05
C MET A 1 12.53 17.88 13.34
N ASP A 2 12.29 18.48 14.49
CA ASP A 2 10.99 19.10 14.80
C ASP A 2 11.13 20.61 14.62
N PRO A 3 10.53 21.19 13.56
CA PRO A 3 10.62 22.62 13.31
C PRO A 3 9.84 23.46 14.33
N ALA A 4 8.82 22.90 15.01
CA ALA A 4 8.00 23.64 15.96
C ALA A 4 8.79 24.02 17.22
N ILE A 5 9.76 23.19 17.61
CA ILE A 5 10.64 23.42 18.77
C ILE A 5 12.11 23.57 18.38
N ASN A 6 12.41 23.66 17.08
CA ASN A 6 13.75 23.79 16.52
C ASN A 6 14.76 22.76 17.10
N SER A 7 14.34 21.51 17.21
CA SER A 7 15.12 20.44 17.87
C SER A 7 15.36 19.24 16.97
N VAL A 8 16.44 18.51 17.23
CA VAL A 8 16.80 17.28 16.55
C VAL A 8 16.76 16.13 17.54
N PHE A 9 16.02 15.08 17.19
CA PHE A 9 15.92 13.86 17.97
C PHE A 9 16.53 12.69 17.22
N SER A 10 17.09 11.76 17.98
CA SER A 10 17.34 10.43 17.44
C SER A 10 16.00 9.70 17.30
N PHE A 11 15.73 9.19 16.11
CA PHE A 11 14.56 8.37 15.82
C PHE A 11 14.99 6.90 15.77
N GLN A 12 14.13 6.00 16.25
CA GLN A 12 14.33 4.57 16.20
C GLN A 12 13.18 3.95 15.41
N THR A 13 13.53 3.20 14.36
CA THR A 13 12.61 2.37 13.59
C THR A 13 13.10 0.93 13.60
N LEU A 14 12.19 -0.02 13.83
CA LEU A 14 12.45 -1.45 13.60
C LEU A 14 11.53 -1.91 12.49
N LEU A 15 12.13 -2.23 11.34
CA LEU A 15 11.43 -2.74 10.17
C LEU A 15 11.81 -4.22 9.98
N SER A 16 10.82 -5.06 9.75
CA SER A 16 11.00 -6.45 9.36
C SER A 16 10.39 -6.65 7.97
N ASP A 17 11.21 -7.10 7.03
CA ASP A 17 10.74 -7.64 5.76
C ASP A 17 10.49 -9.13 5.94
N VAL A 18 9.23 -9.56 5.73
CA VAL A 18 8.82 -10.96 5.88
C VAL A 18 8.91 -11.71 4.54
N GLY A 19 9.22 -11.00 3.45
CA GLY A 19 9.33 -11.55 2.11
C GLY A 19 7.97 -11.71 1.41
N ALA A 20 8.02 -12.43 0.29
CA ALA A 20 6.87 -12.70 -0.57
C ALA A 20 6.18 -14.02 -0.20
N THR A 21 4.86 -14.02 -0.23
CA THR A 21 4.01 -15.22 -0.13
C THR A 21 3.13 -15.33 -1.39
N PRO A 22 2.43 -16.46 -1.63
CA PRO A 22 1.51 -16.54 -2.76
C PRO A 22 0.50 -15.38 -2.75
N GLY A 23 0.39 -14.66 -3.87
CA GLY A 23 -0.48 -13.47 -3.99
C GLY A 23 0.06 -12.16 -3.39
N ILE A 24 1.16 -12.19 -2.61
CA ILE A 24 1.77 -11.01 -1.99
C ILE A 24 3.21 -10.85 -2.51
N HIS A 25 3.52 -9.67 -3.04
CA HIS A 25 4.84 -9.33 -3.53
C HIS A 25 5.79 -8.92 -2.40
N LEU A 26 5.29 -8.13 -1.44
CA LEU A 26 6.09 -7.54 -0.38
C LEU A 26 5.28 -7.48 0.91
N THR A 27 5.92 -7.82 2.04
CA THR A 27 5.35 -7.66 3.38
C THR A 27 6.32 -6.89 4.27
N LEU A 28 5.98 -5.65 4.59
CA LEU A 28 6.74 -4.77 5.48
C LEU A 28 6.05 -4.66 6.84
N ARG A 29 6.79 -4.92 7.92
CA ARG A 29 6.30 -4.75 9.29
C ARG A 29 7.13 -3.72 10.04
N THR A 30 6.49 -2.65 10.47
CA THR A 30 7.04 -1.75 11.48
C THR A 30 6.72 -2.33 12.85
N LEU A 31 7.74 -2.53 13.68
CA LEU A 31 7.64 -3.06 15.06
C LEU A 31 8.11 -2.03 16.11
N ALA A 32 8.70 -0.92 15.65
CA ALA A 32 8.95 0.27 16.44
C ALA A 32 9.04 1.48 15.51
N CYS A 33 8.50 2.61 15.95
CA CYS A 33 8.53 3.88 15.22
C CYS A 33 8.39 5.02 16.24
N ARG A 34 9.51 5.46 16.81
CA ARG A 34 9.50 6.38 17.96
C ARG A 34 10.78 7.19 18.11
N ILE A 35 10.69 8.26 18.90
CA ILE A 35 11.89 8.91 19.45
C ILE A 35 12.65 7.89 20.29
N LYS A 36 13.96 7.80 20.04
CA LYS A 36 14.85 6.84 20.69
C LYS A 36 14.77 7.02 22.22
N CYS A 37 14.50 5.93 22.92
CA CYS A 37 14.45 5.89 24.37
C CYS A 37 14.95 4.53 24.89
N ASN A 38 15.06 4.37 26.21
CA ASN A 38 15.55 3.15 26.84
C ASN A 38 14.46 2.07 27.02
N LYS A 39 13.24 2.30 26.53
CA LYS A 39 12.17 1.31 26.62
C LYS A 39 12.47 0.16 25.65
N PRO A 40 12.29 -1.11 26.06
CA PRO A 40 12.44 -2.24 25.15
C PRO A 40 11.41 -2.15 24.01
N THR A 41 11.78 -2.70 22.86
CA THR A 41 10.87 -2.85 21.72
C THR A 41 10.12 -4.17 21.84
N LYS A 42 8.82 -4.16 21.57
CA LYS A 42 8.06 -5.41 21.40
C LYS A 42 8.28 -5.87 19.97
N ASP A 43 9.31 -6.64 19.73
CA ASP A 43 9.77 -7.03 18.39
C ASP A 43 9.00 -8.21 17.77
N TYR A 44 7.80 -8.51 18.25
CA TYR A 44 6.95 -9.57 17.70
C TYR A 44 5.62 -9.03 17.20
N TRP A 45 5.23 -9.47 16.01
CA TRP A 45 3.92 -9.21 15.40
C TRP A 45 2.88 -10.18 15.94
N ASP A 46 1.72 -9.68 16.37
CA ASP A 46 0.59 -10.52 16.75
C ASP A 46 -0.46 -10.59 15.63
N GLY A 47 -0.27 -11.53 14.71
CA GLY A 47 -1.22 -11.74 13.62
C GLY A 47 -2.63 -12.14 14.08
N THR A 48 -2.80 -12.65 15.31
CA THR A 48 -4.11 -13.11 15.80
C THR A 48 -5.01 -11.96 16.25
N SER A 49 -4.44 -10.78 16.50
CA SER A 49 -5.18 -9.58 16.87
C SER A 49 -5.70 -8.79 15.66
N VAL A 50 -5.28 -9.14 14.44
CA VAL A 50 -5.80 -8.56 13.20
C VAL A 50 -7.15 -9.20 12.87
N ASP A 51 -8.12 -8.40 12.45
CA ASP A 51 -9.46 -8.89 12.09
C ASP A 51 -9.44 -9.82 10.87
N ASP A 52 -10.24 -10.89 10.90
CA ASP A 52 -10.42 -11.88 9.83
C ASP A 52 -10.70 -11.26 8.45
N PHE A 53 -11.35 -10.10 8.40
CA PHE A 53 -11.57 -9.37 7.14
C PHE A 53 -10.27 -8.98 6.42
N TYR A 54 -9.21 -8.70 7.16
CA TYR A 54 -7.90 -8.30 6.62
C TYR A 54 -6.91 -9.47 6.57
N HIS A 55 -7.39 -10.71 6.69
CA HIS A 55 -6.58 -11.91 6.51
C HIS A 55 -6.82 -12.57 5.16
N GLY A 56 -5.94 -13.52 4.82
CA GLY A 56 -6.10 -14.36 3.63
C GLY A 56 -5.64 -13.70 2.33
N GLU A 57 -6.16 -14.20 1.21
CA GLU A 57 -5.77 -13.78 -0.13
C GLU A 57 -5.99 -12.29 -0.35
N MET A 58 -5.08 -11.65 -1.11
CA MET A 58 -5.28 -10.27 -1.53
C MET A 58 -6.53 -10.19 -2.42
N PRO A 59 -7.38 -9.15 -2.25
CA PRO A 59 -8.52 -8.98 -3.13
C PRO A 59 -8.03 -8.77 -4.56
N LYS A 60 -8.91 -9.08 -5.51
CA LYS A 60 -8.65 -8.81 -6.93
C LYS A 60 -8.72 -7.31 -7.18
N LEU A 61 -8.13 -6.89 -8.31
CA LEU A 61 -8.20 -5.51 -8.78
C LEU A 61 -9.65 -5.02 -8.81
N PHE A 62 -9.79 -3.76 -8.44
CA PHE A 62 -11.05 -3.11 -8.14
C PHE A 62 -11.86 -2.93 -9.43
N PRO A 63 -13.02 -3.60 -9.61
CA PRO A 63 -13.86 -3.33 -10.75
C PRO A 63 -14.78 -2.15 -10.43
N ASP A 64 -14.89 -1.19 -11.36
CA ASP A 64 -15.65 0.05 -11.17
C ASP A 64 -17.14 -0.17 -10.83
N ASP A 65 -17.68 -1.36 -11.12
CA ASP A 65 -19.03 -1.79 -10.78
C ASP A 65 -19.27 -1.93 -9.26
N VAL A 66 -18.23 -2.17 -8.47
CA VAL A 66 -18.33 -2.29 -7.01
C VAL A 66 -18.59 -0.94 -6.34
N LEU A 67 -18.04 0.17 -6.86
CA LEU A 67 -18.41 1.52 -6.39
C LEU A 67 -19.87 1.84 -6.75
N ALA A 68 -20.32 1.41 -7.93
CA ALA A 68 -21.70 1.61 -8.38
C ALA A 68 -22.73 0.85 -7.52
N SER A 69 -22.31 -0.18 -6.77
CA SER A 69 -23.18 -0.91 -5.85
C SER A 69 -23.69 -0.08 -4.67
N GLY A 70 -23.08 1.10 -4.41
CA GLY A 70 -23.44 1.95 -3.28
C GLY A 70 -22.97 1.44 -1.92
N SER A 71 -22.05 0.47 -1.91
CA SER A 71 -21.47 -0.07 -0.68
C SER A 71 -20.71 1.01 0.10
N LYS A 72 -21.06 1.16 1.38
CA LYS A 72 -20.41 2.11 2.30
C LYS A 72 -19.06 1.64 2.84
N ARG A 73 -18.59 0.46 2.41
CA ARG A 73 -17.24 -0.04 2.73
C ARG A 73 -16.14 0.73 2.01
N PHE A 74 -16.48 1.29 0.86
CA PHE A 74 -15.55 1.95 -0.03
C PHE A 74 -15.59 3.46 0.13
N TYR A 75 -14.43 4.08 0.00
CA TYR A 75 -14.28 5.52 -0.08
C TYR A 75 -13.29 5.87 -1.17
N GLU A 76 -13.75 6.60 -2.18
CA GLU A 76 -12.88 7.22 -3.17
C GLU A 76 -12.29 8.52 -2.60
N VAL A 77 -10.97 8.52 -2.43
CA VAL A 77 -10.23 9.62 -1.82
C VAL A 77 -10.32 10.85 -2.72
N GLN A 78 -10.80 11.95 -2.15
CA GLN A 78 -10.92 13.22 -2.86
C GLN A 78 -9.57 13.93 -2.93
N GLU A 79 -9.39 14.80 -3.92
CA GLU A 79 -8.16 15.58 -4.12
C GLU A 79 -7.75 16.41 -2.88
N ALA A 80 -8.73 16.92 -2.13
CA ALA A 80 -8.46 17.63 -0.89
C ALA A 80 -7.83 16.71 0.17
N ASP A 81 -8.33 15.48 0.30
CA ASP A 81 -7.79 14.52 1.25
C ASP A 81 -6.41 14.02 0.81
N LEU A 82 -6.15 13.86 -0.49
CA LEU A 82 -4.82 13.51 -1.00
C LEU A 82 -3.77 14.54 -0.54
N ARG A 83 -4.09 15.83 -0.63
CA ARG A 83 -3.20 16.93 -0.18
C ARG A 83 -3.01 17.00 1.33
N GLU A 84 -3.98 16.53 2.11
CA GLU A 84 -3.88 16.50 3.57
C GLU A 84 -3.20 15.22 4.10
N ASN A 85 -3.05 14.20 3.24
CA ASN A 85 -2.58 12.87 3.61
C ASN A 85 -1.41 12.42 2.71
N ASP A 86 -0.28 13.12 2.81
CA ASP A 86 0.95 12.82 2.05
C ASP A 86 1.43 11.36 2.19
N TRP A 87 1.04 10.66 3.24
CA TRP A 87 1.34 9.24 3.42
C TRP A 87 0.68 8.33 2.35
N LEU A 88 -0.35 8.81 1.65
CA LEU A 88 -0.93 8.11 0.49
C LEU A 88 0.04 8.10 -0.71
N GLN A 89 0.84 9.15 -0.85
CA GLN A 89 1.95 9.17 -1.82
C GLN A 89 3.00 8.11 -1.45
N LEU A 90 3.34 7.99 -0.16
CA LEU A 90 4.25 6.94 0.32
C LEU A 90 3.72 5.54 0.00
N PHE A 91 2.41 5.30 0.12
CA PHE A 91 1.81 4.02 -0.24
C PHE A 91 1.91 3.74 -1.74
N THR A 92 1.67 4.76 -2.57
CA THR A 92 1.86 4.68 -4.03
C THR A 92 3.31 4.36 -4.39
N GLU A 93 4.28 4.98 -3.71
CA GLU A 93 5.69 4.69 -3.87
C GLU A 93 6.02 3.24 -3.46
N ILE A 94 5.54 2.77 -2.30
CA ILE A 94 5.74 1.38 -1.85
C ILE A 94 5.20 0.38 -2.90
N ALA A 95 4.00 0.63 -3.44
CA ALA A 95 3.43 -0.20 -4.51
C ALA A 95 4.36 -0.24 -5.73
N PHE A 96 4.84 0.92 -6.19
CA PHE A 96 5.75 1.00 -7.34
C PHE A 96 7.10 0.33 -7.08
N PHE A 97 7.72 0.61 -5.93
CA PHE A 97 9.04 0.09 -5.57
C PHE A 97 9.05 -1.43 -5.40
N SER A 98 7.93 -2.00 -4.97
CA SER A 98 7.74 -3.45 -4.95
C SER A 98 7.90 -4.04 -6.36
N LYS A 99 7.25 -3.44 -7.38
CA LYS A 99 7.38 -3.87 -8.78
C LYS A 99 8.76 -3.63 -9.38
N ALA A 100 9.39 -2.52 -9.02
CA ALA A 100 10.71 -2.13 -9.53
C ALA A 100 11.88 -2.93 -8.92
N GLU A 101 11.59 -3.90 -8.02
CA GLU A 101 12.57 -4.66 -7.25
C GLU A 101 13.63 -3.77 -6.58
N LEU A 102 13.24 -2.58 -6.11
CA LEU A 102 14.10 -1.61 -5.39
C LEU A 102 15.37 -1.14 -6.15
N LYS A 103 15.45 -1.29 -7.48
CA LYS A 103 16.65 -0.93 -8.28
C LYS A 103 16.53 0.41 -9.02
N LEU A 104 16.04 1.46 -8.35
CA LEU A 104 15.95 2.79 -8.97
C LEU A 104 17.22 3.61 -8.79
N MET A 105 17.55 4.39 -9.82
CA MET A 105 18.64 5.38 -9.80
C MET A 105 18.18 6.77 -9.35
N ALA A 106 16.86 7.02 -9.34
CA ALA A 106 16.24 8.28 -8.93
C ALA A 106 14.83 8.03 -8.35
N PRO A 107 14.30 8.93 -7.51
CA PRO A 107 12.91 8.87 -7.06
C PRO A 107 11.95 8.86 -8.26
N PRO A 108 10.94 7.99 -8.28
CA PRO A 108 10.01 7.91 -9.39
C PRO A 108 9.05 9.11 -9.39
N LEU A 109 8.76 9.66 -10.57
CA LEU A 109 7.71 10.66 -10.74
C LEU A 109 6.37 9.94 -10.91
N LEU A 110 5.66 9.75 -9.79
CA LEU A 110 4.36 9.09 -9.74
C LEU A 110 3.24 10.11 -9.64
N GLU A 111 2.28 10.02 -10.54
CA GLU A 111 1.05 10.81 -10.54
C GLU A 111 -0.11 9.92 -10.07
N ILE A 112 -0.64 10.18 -8.88
CA ILE A 112 -1.83 9.47 -8.38
C ILE A 112 -3.02 9.83 -9.27
N LYS A 113 -3.73 8.82 -9.78
CA LYS A 113 -4.95 8.99 -10.58
C LYS A 113 -6.20 8.77 -9.75
N LYS A 114 -6.20 7.74 -8.91
CA LYS A 114 -7.34 7.34 -8.08
C LYS A 114 -6.84 6.52 -6.89
N ILE A 115 -7.42 6.77 -5.71
CA ILE A 115 -7.27 5.88 -4.57
C ILE A 115 -8.65 5.55 -4.03
N VAL A 116 -8.93 4.26 -3.88
CA VAL A 116 -10.13 3.76 -3.20
C VAL A 116 -9.69 3.02 -1.94
N ILE A 117 -10.32 3.37 -0.82
CA ILE A 117 -10.08 2.75 0.48
C ILE A 117 -11.26 1.84 0.79
N GLU A 118 -10.96 0.59 1.12
CA GLU A 118 -11.92 -0.36 1.66
C GLU A 118 -11.63 -0.63 3.13
N THR A 119 -12.70 -0.60 3.92
CA THR A 119 -12.68 -0.90 5.35
C THR A 119 -13.82 -1.85 5.68
N LYS A 120 -13.67 -2.61 6.77
CA LYS A 120 -14.74 -3.45 7.30
C LYS A 120 -15.94 -2.62 7.74
N GLU A 121 -15.71 -1.43 8.28
CA GLU A 121 -16.73 -0.58 8.88
C GLU A 121 -17.60 0.12 7.83
N GLU A 122 -18.85 -0.33 7.72
CA GLU A 122 -19.86 0.25 6.83
C GLU A 122 -20.56 1.50 7.40
N TYR A 123 -20.53 1.71 8.72
CA TYR A 123 -21.37 2.68 9.41
C TYR A 123 -20.63 3.95 9.87
N THR A 124 -19.58 4.37 9.15
CA THR A 124 -18.92 5.65 9.44
C THR A 124 -19.86 6.82 9.15
N ILE A 125 -19.84 7.86 10.00
CA ILE A 125 -20.72 9.03 9.88
C ILE A 125 -20.32 9.83 8.63
N GLU A 126 -19.01 9.87 8.34
CA GLU A 126 -18.47 10.43 7.11
C GLU A 126 -17.55 9.42 6.41
N ALA A 127 -17.57 9.37 5.08
CA ALA A 127 -16.77 8.41 4.32
C ALA A 127 -15.25 8.61 4.51
N ARG A 128 -14.82 9.88 4.64
CA ARG A 128 -13.41 10.24 4.90
C ARG A 128 -12.85 9.71 6.23
N GLU A 129 -13.69 9.32 7.18
CA GLU A 129 -13.21 8.74 8.44
C GLU A 129 -12.43 7.44 8.21
N LYS A 130 -12.64 6.77 7.07
CA LYS A 130 -11.90 5.59 6.64
C LYS A 130 -10.39 5.83 6.46
N LEU A 131 -9.97 7.07 6.19
CA LEU A 131 -8.55 7.45 6.15
C LEU A 131 -7.87 7.26 7.52
N LYS A 132 -8.64 7.26 8.61
CA LYS A 132 -8.15 7.09 9.98
C LYS A 132 -8.30 5.65 10.48
N ALA A 133 -8.77 4.73 9.65
CA ALA A 133 -8.95 3.34 10.04
C ALA A 133 -7.61 2.69 10.38
N ASP A 134 -7.62 1.88 11.44
CA ASP A 134 -6.44 1.12 11.86
C ASP A 134 -6.05 0.12 10.77
N SER A 135 -7.02 -0.60 10.20
CA SER A 135 -6.79 -1.54 9.11
C SER A 135 -7.63 -1.15 7.90
N ALA A 136 -7.03 -1.19 6.72
CA ALA A 136 -7.71 -0.84 5.46
C ALA A 136 -7.00 -1.48 4.26
N ILE A 137 -7.75 -1.63 3.17
CA ILE A 137 -7.22 -2.02 1.86
C ILE A 137 -7.28 -0.80 0.95
N PHE A 138 -6.18 -0.55 0.23
CA PHE A 138 -6.00 0.58 -0.66
C PHE A 138 -5.85 0.05 -2.08
N TYR A 139 -6.74 0.48 -2.95
CA TYR A 139 -6.65 0.28 -4.39
C TYR A 139 -6.14 1.57 -5.00
N ILE A 140 -4.97 1.51 -5.62
CA ILE A 140 -4.21 2.68 -6.07
C ILE A 140 -4.04 2.57 -7.57
N SER A 141 -4.57 3.54 -8.31
CA SER A 141 -4.28 3.73 -9.73
C SER A 141 -3.35 4.94 -9.87
N TYR A 142 -2.21 4.77 -10.54
CA TYR A 142 -1.19 5.80 -10.65
C TYR A 142 -0.44 5.70 -11.98
N LYS A 143 0.17 6.80 -12.40
CA LYS A 143 0.97 6.86 -13.61
C LYS A 143 2.44 7.11 -13.28
N CYS A 144 3.33 6.27 -13.78
CA CYS A 144 4.76 6.53 -13.77
C CYS A 144 5.13 7.36 -15.01
N THR A 145 5.60 8.59 -14.78
CA THR A 145 5.97 9.54 -15.84
C THR A 145 7.48 9.58 -16.11
N GLY A 146 8.26 8.73 -15.42
CA GLY A 146 9.69 8.56 -15.69
C GLY A 146 9.95 8.06 -17.11
N ASP A 147 11.13 8.36 -17.66
CA ASP A 147 11.52 7.79 -18.94
C ASP A 147 11.61 6.25 -18.84
N ALA A 148 11.37 5.54 -19.94
CA ALA A 148 11.32 4.07 -19.92
C ALA A 148 12.63 3.42 -19.42
N SER A 149 13.77 4.12 -19.51
CA SER A 149 15.07 3.65 -19.03
C SER A 149 15.24 3.77 -17.51
N SER A 150 14.73 4.85 -16.91
CA SER A 150 14.73 5.16 -15.48
C SER A 150 13.61 4.42 -14.76
N ALA A 151 12.48 4.20 -15.42
CA ALA A 151 11.37 3.39 -14.94
C ALA A 151 11.52 1.88 -15.25
N ARG A 152 12.60 1.45 -15.92
CA ARG A 152 12.85 0.02 -16.24
C ARG A 152 11.68 -0.65 -16.97
N GLY A 153 11.03 0.06 -17.89
CA GLY A 153 9.84 -0.44 -18.60
C GLY A 153 8.53 -0.30 -17.82
N LEU A 154 8.55 0.23 -16.60
CA LEU A 154 7.37 0.55 -15.79
C LEU A 154 6.83 1.96 -16.08
N ALA A 155 7.12 2.56 -17.23
CA ALA A 155 6.49 3.83 -17.62
C ALA A 155 5.03 3.56 -18.03
N GLY A 156 4.11 4.48 -17.72
CA GLY A 156 2.70 4.34 -18.04
C GLY A 156 1.79 4.20 -16.82
N ASP A 157 0.57 3.73 -17.06
CA ASP A 157 -0.45 3.56 -16.03
C ASP A 157 -0.28 2.22 -15.32
N HIS A 158 -0.47 2.23 -14.00
CA HIS A 158 -0.28 1.10 -13.11
C HIS A 158 -1.37 1.05 -12.07
N GLU A 159 -1.61 -0.15 -11.58
CA GLU A 159 -2.45 -0.38 -10.42
C GLU A 159 -1.64 -1.01 -9.29
N GLY A 160 -2.14 -0.88 -8.07
CA GLY A 160 -1.54 -1.45 -6.89
C GLY A 160 -2.58 -1.69 -5.83
N ILE A 161 -2.45 -2.81 -5.12
CA ILE A 161 -3.29 -3.10 -3.97
C ILE A 161 -2.39 -3.21 -2.75
N ILE A 162 -2.67 -2.39 -1.74
CA ILE A 162 -1.99 -2.41 -0.45
C ILE A 162 -2.99 -2.77 0.63
N ARG A 163 -2.64 -3.73 1.47
CA ARG A 163 -3.35 -4.00 2.71
C ARG A 163 -2.53 -3.48 3.89
N LYS A 164 -3.09 -2.55 4.65
CA LYS A 164 -2.55 -2.06 5.92
C LYS A 164 -3.28 -2.74 7.06
N THR A 165 -2.54 -3.31 8.01
CA THR A 165 -3.09 -3.88 9.24
C THR A 165 -2.32 -3.44 10.47
N MET A 166 -3.01 -3.45 11.62
CA MET A 166 -2.44 -3.14 12.94
C MET A 166 -2.74 -4.32 13.87
N ASP A 167 -1.75 -4.75 14.68
CA ASP A 167 -1.91 -5.85 15.64
C ASP A 167 -2.41 -5.38 17.03
N GLY A 168 -2.93 -4.15 17.11
CA GLY A 168 -3.36 -3.51 18.35
C GLY A 168 -2.23 -3.05 19.28
N LYS A 169 -0.95 -3.34 18.97
CA LYS A 169 0.18 -2.78 19.72
C LYS A 169 0.53 -1.40 19.16
N PRO A 170 0.86 -0.43 20.03
CA PRO A 170 1.35 0.87 19.57
C PRO A 170 2.59 0.71 18.70
N GLU A 171 2.76 1.60 17.72
CA GLU A 171 3.90 1.63 16.77
C GLU A 171 3.90 0.49 15.73
N HIS A 172 3.11 -0.56 15.93
CA HIS A 172 3.11 -1.73 15.05
C HIS A 172 2.21 -1.52 13.84
N MET A 173 2.75 -1.74 12.64
CA MET A 173 1.98 -1.67 11.39
C MET A 173 2.52 -2.69 10.40
N CYS A 174 1.63 -3.41 9.73
CA CYS A 174 1.97 -4.29 8.62
C CYS A 174 1.41 -3.73 7.31
N ILE A 175 2.23 -3.76 6.26
CA ILE A 175 1.89 -3.35 4.90
C ILE A 175 2.17 -4.55 4.00
N GLU A 176 1.13 -5.05 3.35
CA GLU A 176 1.22 -6.10 2.34
C GLU A 176 0.91 -5.51 0.97
N VAL A 177 1.74 -5.79 -0.03
CA VAL A 177 1.53 -5.35 -1.41
C VAL A 177 1.16 -6.57 -2.25
N ALA A 178 0.02 -6.51 -2.94
CA ALA A 178 -0.41 -7.59 -3.81
C ALA A 178 0.58 -7.79 -4.96
N ARG A 179 0.76 -9.06 -5.37
CA ARG A 179 1.35 -9.38 -6.66
C ARG A 179 0.27 -9.22 -7.72
N GLU A 180 0.50 -8.40 -8.74
CA GLU A 180 -0.40 -8.39 -9.90
C GLU A 180 -0.44 -9.78 -10.52
N THR A 181 -1.64 -10.33 -10.68
CA THR A 181 -1.83 -11.45 -11.59
C THR A 181 -1.73 -10.87 -12.99
N GLU A 182 -0.54 -10.91 -13.59
CA GLU A 182 -0.47 -10.81 -15.05
C GLU A 182 -1.43 -11.87 -15.60
N GLU A 183 -2.49 -11.46 -16.29
CA GLU A 183 -3.22 -12.37 -17.14
C GLU A 183 -2.21 -12.86 -18.18
N TYR A 184 -1.77 -14.12 -18.03
CA TYR A 184 -1.04 -14.81 -19.08
C TYR A 184 -1.95 -14.87 -20.30
N ILE A 185 -1.75 -13.96 -21.25
CA ILE A 185 -2.29 -14.09 -22.60
C ILE A 185 -1.36 -15.08 -23.31
N PRO A 186 -1.80 -16.33 -23.59
CA PRO A 186 -0.99 -17.24 -24.38
C PRO A 186 -0.77 -16.58 -25.75
N SER A 187 0.48 -16.47 -26.17
CA SER A 187 0.79 -16.06 -27.54
C SER A 187 0.35 -17.19 -28.49
N ASP A 188 -0.88 -17.14 -28.97
CA ASP A 188 -1.30 -17.91 -30.13
C ASP A 188 -0.50 -17.41 -31.34
N ASN A 189 0.53 -18.16 -31.74
CA ASN A 189 0.98 -18.32 -33.13
C ASN A 189 2.19 -19.28 -33.20
N GLU A 190 1.94 -20.58 -33.03
CA GLU A 190 2.60 -21.55 -33.90
C GLU A 190 1.60 -22.02 -34.95
N SER A 191 1.55 -21.24 -36.04
CA SER A 191 0.95 -21.69 -37.28
C SER A 191 1.78 -22.85 -37.81
N LEU A 192 1.20 -24.05 -37.73
CA LEU A 192 1.59 -25.22 -38.49
C LEU A 192 1.82 -24.84 -39.95
N LEU A 193 3.06 -25.01 -40.42
CA LEU A 193 3.34 -25.21 -41.85
C LEU A 193 3.91 -26.61 -42.00
N PHE A 194 3.07 -27.46 -42.58
CA PHE A 194 3.45 -28.72 -43.22
C PHE A 194 4.35 -28.45 -44.44
#